data_AF-A0A1H7UD41-F1
#
_entry.id   AF-A0A1H7UD41-F1
#
_cell.length_a   1.000
_cell.length_b   1.000
_cell.length_c   1.000
_cell.angle_alpha   90.00
_cell.angle_beta   90.00
_cell.angle_gamma   90.00
#
_symmetry.space_group_name_H-M   'P 1'
#
loop_
_entity.id
_entity.type
_entity.pdbx_description
1 polymer ?
#
loop_
_entity_poly.entity_id
_entity_poly.type
_entity_poly.pdbx_seq_one_letter_code
_entity_poly.pdbx_strand_id
1 'polypeptide(L)' 'MKFVKDEDEERRDYIFQNNTKTKVGTRFIIIVLVLLILGVIASGLYLEVF' A
#
# COMPACT_ATOMS: atom_id res chain seq x y z
N MET A 1 9.81 -4.44 -23.55
CA MET A 1 8.95 -4.55 -22.36
C MET A 1 9.80 -4.28 -21.12
N LYS A 2 9.57 -3.15 -20.44
CA LYS A 2 10.22 -2.84 -19.15
C LYS A 2 9.33 -3.33 -18.01
N PHE A 3 9.92 -3.78 -16.90
CA PHE A 3 9.15 -4.19 -15.73
C PHE A 3 8.57 -2.98 -14.98
N VAL A 4 9.36 -1.90 -14.88
CA VAL A 4 8.98 -0.61 -14.27
C VAL A 4 9.25 0.51 -15.27
N LYS A 5 8.26 1.39 -15.47
CA LYS A 5 8.40 2.62 -16.26
C LYS A 5 8.63 3.82 -15.34
N ASP A 6 9.59 4.66 -15.71
CA ASP A 6 9.88 5.94 -15.05
C ASP A 6 8.90 7.04 -15.52
N GLU A 7 8.63 8.06 -14.68
CA GLU A 7 7.60 9.08 -14.96
C GLU A 7 7.86 9.85 -16.27
N ASP A 8 9.14 10.11 -16.58
CA ASP A 8 9.57 10.90 -17.75
C ASP A 8 9.65 10.10 -19.06
N GLU A 9 9.35 8.79 -19.03
CA GLU A 9 9.52 7.91 -20.19
C GLU A 9 8.20 7.79 -20.99
N GLU A 10 8.11 8.35 -22.20
CA GLU A 10 6.92 8.22 -23.07
C GLU A 10 6.83 6.84 -23.74
N ARG A 11 6.62 5.80 -22.94
CA ARG A 11 6.42 4.42 -23.43
C ARG A 11 5.21 3.75 -22.79
N ARG A 12 4.59 2.81 -23.50
CA ARG A 12 3.38 2.07 -23.05
C ARG A 12 3.62 0.58 -22.77
N ASP A 13 4.83 0.07 -23.02
CA ASP A 13 5.20 -1.34 -22.84
C ASP A 13 5.77 -1.64 -21.44
N TYR A 14 4.99 -1.36 -20.39
CA TYR A 14 5.39 -1.55 -18.99
C TYR A 14 4.33 -2.27 -18.15
N ILE A 15 4.77 -2.99 -17.11
CA ILE A 15 3.88 -3.68 -16.16
C ILE A 15 3.54 -2.74 -14.99
N PHE A 16 4.55 -2.11 -14.38
CA PHE A 16 4.36 -1.15 -13.30
C PHE A 16 4.78 0.26 -13.73
N GLN A 17 3.94 1.24 -13.44
CA GLN A 17 4.30 2.64 -13.59
C GLN A 17 4.83 3.16 -12.25
N ASN A 18 6.06 3.66 -12.24
CA ASN A 18 6.62 4.41 -11.12
C ASN A 18 5.97 5.81 -11.08
N ASN A 19 4.65 5.89 -11.01
CA ASN A 19 3.95 7.15 -10.90
C ASN A 19 3.64 7.49 -9.44
N THR A 20 3.51 8.77 -9.16
CA THR A 20 3.12 9.29 -7.85
C THR A 20 1.79 8.69 -7.36
N LYS A 21 0.86 8.35 -8.26
CA LYS A 21 -0.44 7.72 -7.92
C LYS A 21 -0.28 6.31 -7.34
N THR A 22 0.63 5.50 -7.86
CA THR A 22 0.97 4.15 -7.36
C THR A 22 1.55 4.27 -5.96
N LYS A 23 2.48 5.21 -5.75
CA LYS A 23 3.05 5.47 -4.41
C LYS A 23 1.98 5.92 -3.41
N VAL A 24 1.04 6.76 -3.82
CA VAL A 24 -0.09 7.20 -2.96
C VAL A 24 -1.00 6.03 -2.62
N GLY A 25 -1.38 5.20 -3.60
CA GLY A 25 -2.22 4.03 -3.38
C GLY A 25 -1.55 3.01 -2.45
N THR A 26 -0.27 2.70 -2.68
CA THR A 26 0.50 1.81 -1.80
C THR A 26 0.59 2.36 -0.38
N ARG A 27 0.86 3.66 -0.22
CA ARG A 27 0.92 4.31 1.10
C ARG A 27 -0.42 4.24 1.83
N PHE A 28 -1.53 4.45 1.14
CA PHE A 28 -2.87 4.33 1.72
C PHE A 28 -3.14 2.91 2.22
N ILE A 29 -2.85 1.90 1.41
CA ILE A 29 -3.04 0.48 1.78
C ILE A 29 -2.22 0.12 3.03
N ILE A 30 -0.95 0.56 3.09
CA ILE A 30 -0.08 0.32 4.26
C ILE A 30 -0.70 0.94 5.53
N ILE A 31 -1.18 2.19 5.46
CA ILE A 31 -1.80 2.86 6.61
C ILE A 31 -3.03 2.09 7.10
N VAL A 32 -3.90 1.67 6.17
CA VAL A 32 -5.09 0.89 6.51
C VAL A 32 -4.72 -0.45 7.17
N LEU A 33 -3.72 -1.15 6.63
CA LEU A 33 -3.24 -2.41 7.22
C LEU A 33 -2.73 -2.23 8.64
N VAL A 34 -1.94 -1.19 8.90
CA VAL A 34 -1.46 -0.89 10.25
C VAL A 34 -2.63 -0.62 11.21
N LEU A 35 -3.62 0.16 10.77
CA LEU A 35 -4.82 0.42 11.57
C LEU A 35 -5.59 -0.86 11.89
N LEU A 36 -5.73 -1.78 10.93
CA LEU A 36 -6.40 -3.06 11.15
C LEU A 36 -5.63 -3.93 12.15
N ILE A 37 -4.30 -4.00 12.05
CA ILE A 37 -3.47 -4.75 13.01
C ILE A 37 -3.65 -4.18 14.42
N LEU A 38 -3.61 -2.85 14.58
CA LEU A 38 -3.84 -2.20 15.86
C LEU A 38 -5.25 -2.50 16.40
N GLY A 39 -6.27 -2.51 15.55
CA GLY A 39 -7.63 -2.88 15.92
C GLY A 39 -7.74 -4.32 16.42
N VAL A 40 -7.07 -5.27 15.76
CA VAL A 40 -7.03 -6.67 16.19
C VAL A 40 -6.33 -6.82 17.53
N ILE A 41 -5.18 -6.15 17.73
CA ILE A 41 -4.45 -6.17 19.00
C ILE A 41 -5.33 -5.58 20.12
N ALA A 42 -5.94 -4.42 19.90
CA ALA A 42 -6.82 -3.77 20.87
C ALA A 42 -8.04 -4.64 21.20
N SER A 43 -8.63 -5.29 20.19
CA SER A 43 -9.74 -6.23 20.38
C SER A 43 -9.30 -7.47 21.17
N GLY A 44 -8.10 -8.00 20.92
CA GLY A 44 -7.56 -9.14 21.66
C GLY A 44 -7.34 -8.80 23.14
N LEU A 45 -6.72 -7.65 23.42
CA LEU A 45 -6.54 -7.16 24.79
C LEU A 45 -7.87 -6.88 25.48
N TYR A 46 -8.84 -6.30 24.76
CA TYR A 46 -10.18 -6.05 25.31
C TYR A 46 -10.90 -7.35 25.68
N LEU A 47 -10.81 -8.39 24.84
CA LEU A 47 -11.40 -9.71 25.09
C LEU A 47 -10.67 -10.53 26.16
N GLU A 48 -9.37 -10.28 26.39
CA GLU A 48 -8.61 -10.94 27.45
C GLU A 48 -8.84 -10.28 28.83
N VAL A 49 -9.07 -8.96 28.83
CA VAL A 49 -9.27 -8.16 30.06
C VAL A 49 -10.72 -8.22 30.57
N PHE A 50 -11.70 -8.52 29.73
CA PHE A 50 -13.14 -8.54 30.06
C PHE A 50 -13.72 -9.96 30.00
#